data_AF-A0A931PUL8-F1
#
_entry.id   AF-A0A931PUL8-F1
#
_cell.length_a   1.000
_cell.length_b   1.000
_cell.length_c   1.000
_cell.angle_alpha   90.00
_cell.angle_beta   90.00
_cell.angle_gamma   90.00
#
_symmetry.space_group_name_H-M   'P 1'
#
loop_
_entity.id
_entity.type
_entity.pdbx_description
1 polymer ?
#
loop_
_entity_poly.entity_id
_entity_poly.type
_entity_poly.pdbx_seq_one_letter_code
_entity_poly.pdbx_strand_id
1 'polypeptide(L)'
;MRVIAVFALALALCAVSFAQRGGGMRMGGPGGGDANALLARKDVQKELAISDDVVSKIEAIRDKLREDMQELRSSAGGNGPPNFEAMRPQIEKLTGEARKQIEALLTADQIKRLKELGMQRAGMMAAMRPETQKDLSLTDEQKASLKALQQKQREAMQAIRERMQNGEIDRDQMRPLFEKNRDIMLAEIGKILTDEQKAKLKDMAGKPFTFDKDEENN
;
A
#
# COMPACT_ATOMS: atom_id res chain seq x y z
N MET A 1 -15.74 35.04 -17.56
CA MET A 1 -16.20 34.07 -18.57
C MET A 1 -15.03 33.23 -19.05
N ARG A 2 -14.91 31.99 -18.56
CA ARG A 2 -14.35 30.83 -19.27
C ARG A 2 -15.04 29.61 -18.68
N VAL A 3 -15.82 28.93 -19.52
CA VAL A 3 -16.68 27.80 -19.20
C VAL A 3 -15.78 26.57 -19.01
N ILE A 4 -15.77 25.97 -17.81
CA ILE A 4 -15.15 24.66 -17.59
C ILE A 4 -16.25 23.62 -17.71
N ALA A 5 -16.21 22.88 -18.81
CA ALA A 5 -17.15 21.82 -19.14
C ALA A 5 -17.07 20.69 -18.10
N VAL A 6 -18.16 20.49 -17.37
CA VAL A 6 -18.39 19.35 -16.49
C VAL A 6 -18.77 18.17 -17.38
N PHE A 7 -17.90 17.17 -17.51
CA PHE A 7 -18.28 15.89 -18.08
C PHE A 7 -19.12 15.13 -17.05
N ALA A 8 -20.44 15.28 -17.17
CA ALA A 8 -21.43 14.44 -16.52
C ALA A 8 -21.50 13.10 -17.26
N LEU A 9 -21.12 12.01 -16.61
CA LEU A 9 -21.51 10.67 -17.02
C LEU A 9 -22.75 10.28 -16.21
N ALA A 10 -23.92 10.45 -16.83
CA ALA A 10 -25.18 9.96 -16.30
C ALA A 10 -25.27 8.44 -16.52
N LEU A 11 -25.46 7.68 -15.43
CA LEU A 11 -25.87 6.28 -15.46
C LEU A 11 -27.17 6.15 -14.68
N ALA A 12 -28.19 5.67 -15.41
CA ALA A 12 -29.58 5.58 -14.98
C ALA A 12 -29.79 4.49 -13.91
N LEU A 13 -30.78 4.75 -13.05
CA LEU A 13 -31.24 3.91 -11.95
C LEU A 13 -31.74 2.53 -12.42
N CYS A 14 -31.28 1.48 -11.75
CA CYS A 14 -32.06 0.28 -11.48
C CYS A 14 -31.88 -0.06 -9.99
N ALA A 15 -32.97 -0.02 -9.24
CA ALA A 15 -33.02 -0.45 -7.86
C ALA A 15 -32.80 -1.97 -7.80
N VAL A 16 -31.67 -2.39 -7.22
CA VAL A 16 -31.44 -3.78 -6.80
C VAL A 16 -30.95 -3.75 -5.37
N SER A 17 -31.64 -4.57 -4.57
CA SER A 17 -31.56 -4.79 -3.14
C SER A 17 -30.13 -4.75 -2.58
N PHE A 18 -29.95 -3.97 -1.50
CA PHE A 18 -28.78 -4.06 -0.63
C PHE A 18 -28.74 -5.45 0.03
N ALA A 19 -27.98 -6.37 -0.54
CA ALA A 19 -27.46 -7.53 0.15
C ALA A 19 -25.96 -7.31 0.35
N GLN A 20 -25.54 -7.16 1.61
CA GLN A 20 -24.15 -7.21 2.03
C GLN A 20 -23.51 -8.48 1.46
N ARG A 21 -22.67 -8.35 0.43
CA ARG A 21 -21.94 -9.49 -0.14
C ARG A 21 -20.48 -9.13 -0.31
N GLY A 22 -19.69 -9.65 0.63
CA GLY A 22 -18.33 -10.14 0.37
C GLY A 22 -17.25 -9.07 0.21
N GLY A 23 -16.98 -8.30 1.26
CA GLY A 23 -15.72 -7.55 1.41
C GLY A 23 -14.54 -8.50 1.59
N GLY A 24 -14.01 -9.05 0.50
CA GLY A 24 -12.90 -10.00 0.51
C GLY A 24 -11.65 -9.46 -0.20
N MET A 25 -10.53 -9.46 0.52
CA MET A 25 -9.14 -9.19 0.09
C MET A 25 -8.69 -7.73 -0.01
N ARG A 26 -8.39 -7.17 1.18
CA ARG A 26 -7.20 -6.35 1.38
C ARG A 26 -5.96 -7.26 1.39
N MET A 27 -5.39 -7.55 0.23
CA MET A 27 -3.96 -7.87 0.14
C MET A 27 -3.23 -6.53 0.08
N GLY A 28 -2.62 -6.15 1.21
CA GLY A 28 -1.95 -4.86 1.38
C GLY A 28 -2.91 -3.75 1.83
N GLY A 29 -2.77 -3.29 3.08
CA GLY A 29 -3.46 -2.09 3.55
C GLY A 29 -3.18 -0.90 2.62
N PRO A 30 -4.16 0.00 2.41
CA PRO A 30 -4.02 1.09 1.45
C PRO A 30 -3.03 2.13 1.98
N GLY A 31 -1.76 1.95 1.62
CA GLY A 31 -0.65 2.79 2.09
C GLY A 31 0.71 2.25 1.65
N GLY A 32 0.78 1.65 0.44
CA GLY A 32 1.99 1.35 -0.34
C GLY A 32 3.24 0.97 0.44
N GLY A 33 3.59 -0.31 0.49
CA GLY A 33 4.91 -0.79 0.92
C GLY A 33 5.22 -0.48 2.38
N ASP A 34 4.99 -1.47 3.25
CA ASP A 34 5.61 -1.46 4.57
C ASP A 34 7.10 -1.15 4.38
N ALA A 35 7.66 -0.19 5.14
CA ALA A 35 9.08 0.12 5.03
C ALA A 35 9.91 -1.16 5.25
N ASN A 36 9.38 -2.11 6.04
CA ASN A 36 9.99 -3.44 6.23
C ASN A 36 9.99 -4.31 4.97
N ALA A 37 9.11 -4.10 3.99
CA ALA A 37 9.16 -4.80 2.70
C ALA A 37 10.43 -4.42 1.92
N LEU A 38 10.99 -3.21 2.13
CA LEU A 38 12.23 -2.79 1.50
C LEU A 38 13.44 -3.58 1.98
N LEU A 39 13.42 -4.08 3.22
CA LEU A 39 14.52 -4.89 3.78
C LEU A 39 14.69 -6.25 3.08
N ALA A 40 13.80 -6.60 2.14
CA ALA A 40 13.95 -7.80 1.31
C ALA A 40 14.89 -7.57 0.13
N ARG A 41 15.16 -6.30 -0.20
CA ARG A 41 16.00 -5.93 -1.33
C ARG A 41 17.45 -5.80 -0.92
N LYS A 42 18.36 -6.33 -1.73
CA LYS A 42 19.80 -6.32 -1.48
C LYS A 42 20.37 -4.92 -1.61
N ASP A 43 19.89 -4.13 -2.58
CA ASP A 43 20.26 -2.71 -2.73
C ASP A 43 19.96 -1.89 -1.46
N VAL A 44 18.80 -2.11 -0.83
CA VAL A 44 18.40 -1.47 0.43
C VAL A 44 19.23 -1.98 1.60
N GLN A 45 19.48 -3.30 1.69
CA GLN A 45 20.33 -3.87 2.74
C GLN A 45 21.75 -3.26 2.70
N LYS A 46 22.31 -3.09 1.49
CA LYS A 46 23.60 -2.43 1.26
C LYS A 46 23.58 -0.96 1.65
N GLU A 47 22.57 -0.19 1.23
CA GLU A 47 22.39 1.22 1.60
C GLU A 47 22.32 1.42 3.11
N LEU A 48 21.66 0.50 3.80
CA LEU A 48 21.51 0.51 5.25
C LEU A 48 22.70 -0.11 6.00
N ALA A 49 23.71 -0.59 5.27
CA ALA A 49 24.86 -1.32 5.81
C ALA A 49 24.44 -2.41 6.82
N ILE A 50 23.38 -3.15 6.51
CA ILE A 50 22.88 -4.23 7.37
C ILE A 50 23.87 -5.38 7.29
N SER A 51 24.36 -5.84 8.44
CA SER A 51 25.27 -7.00 8.50
C SER A 51 24.57 -8.29 8.10
N ASP A 52 25.32 -9.25 7.57
CA ASP A 52 24.80 -10.56 7.15
C ASP A 52 24.04 -11.28 8.29
N ASP A 53 24.53 -11.19 9.53
CA ASP A 53 23.84 -11.75 10.71
C ASP A 53 22.45 -11.13 10.92
N VAL A 54 22.33 -9.80 10.75
CA VAL A 54 21.04 -9.12 10.85
C VAL A 54 20.14 -9.47 9.66
N VAL A 55 20.68 -9.61 8.45
CA VAL A 55 19.93 -10.09 7.28
C VAL A 55 19.33 -11.46 7.55
N SER A 56 20.15 -12.42 8.01
CA SER A 56 19.68 -13.79 8.32
C SER A 56 18.61 -13.80 9.43
N LYS A 57 18.72 -12.94 10.44
CA LYS A 57 17.68 -12.82 11.49
C LYS A 57 16.37 -12.24 10.95
N ILE A 58 16.43 -11.24 10.06
CA ILE A 58 15.24 -10.68 9.40
C ILE A 58 14.56 -11.75 8.53
N GLU A 59 15.34 -12.56 7.80
CA GLU A 59 14.83 -13.67 7.00
C GLU A 59 14.12 -14.71 7.88
N ALA A 60 14.74 -15.13 8.99
CA ALA A 60 14.11 -16.07 9.92
C ALA A 60 12.78 -15.54 10.51
N ILE A 61 12.70 -14.24 10.83
CA ILE A 61 11.44 -13.62 11.28
C ILE A 61 10.37 -13.66 10.18
N ARG A 62 10.75 -13.42 8.92
CA ARG A 62 9.83 -13.47 7.78
C ARG A 62 9.33 -14.87 7.48
N ASP A 63 10.21 -15.86 7.57
CA ASP A 63 9.84 -17.26 7.36
C ASP A 63 8.90 -17.74 8.44
N LYS A 64 9.17 -17.39 9.71
CA LYS A 64 8.23 -17.61 10.80
C LYS A 64 6.89 -16.92 10.56
N LEU A 65 6.89 -15.65 10.14
CA LEU A 65 5.64 -14.94 9.82
C LEU A 65 4.86 -15.64 8.70
N ARG A 66 5.54 -16.19 7.69
CA ARG A 66 4.90 -16.95 6.61
C ARG A 66 4.27 -18.25 7.14
N GLU A 67 4.99 -18.97 8.00
CA GLU A 67 4.49 -20.18 8.67
C GLU A 67 3.26 -19.86 9.54
N ASP A 68 3.34 -18.85 10.41
CA ASP A 68 2.24 -18.43 11.28
C ASP A 68 1.01 -18.02 10.45
N MET A 69 1.22 -17.35 9.31
CA MET A 69 0.13 -16.98 8.39
C MET A 69 -0.48 -18.20 7.68
N GLN A 70 0.33 -19.21 7.34
CA GLN A 70 -0.13 -20.45 6.74
C GLN A 70 -0.93 -21.29 7.74
N GLU A 71 -0.46 -21.38 8.97
CA GLU A 71 -1.16 -22.03 10.08
C GLU A 71 -2.49 -21.32 10.32
N LEU A 72 -2.47 -19.98 10.43
CA LEU A 72 -3.67 -19.19 10.65
C LEU A 72 -4.71 -19.42 9.54
N ARG A 73 -4.27 -19.50 8.28
CA ARG A 73 -5.14 -19.80 7.14
C ARG A 73 -5.72 -21.21 7.22
N SER A 74 -4.90 -22.18 7.61
CA SER A 74 -5.32 -23.57 7.78
C SER A 74 -6.32 -23.72 8.93
N SER A 75 -6.11 -23.03 10.06
CA SER A 75 -7.01 -23.05 11.22
C SER A 75 -8.33 -22.32 10.98
N ALA A 76 -8.31 -21.32 10.09
CA ALA A 76 -9.51 -20.57 9.70
C ALA A 76 -10.29 -21.22 8.53
N GLY A 77 -9.78 -22.31 7.96
CA GLY A 77 -10.32 -22.94 6.75
C GLY A 77 -10.85 -24.36 7.00
N GLY A 78 -12.19 -24.48 7.08
CA GLY A 78 -12.87 -25.67 6.55
C GLY A 78 -12.86 -25.64 5.01
N ASN A 79 -13.63 -26.51 4.34
CA ASN A 79 -13.71 -26.64 2.87
C ASN A 79 -14.23 -25.40 2.08
N GLY A 80 -14.16 -24.18 2.62
CA GLY A 80 -14.64 -22.93 2.03
C GLY A 80 -13.58 -21.82 1.95
N PRO A 81 -13.90 -20.69 1.29
CA PRO A 81 -12.97 -19.56 1.15
C PRO A 81 -12.61 -18.92 2.50
N PRO A 82 -11.37 -18.40 2.69
CA PRO A 82 -10.91 -17.88 3.98
C PRO A 82 -11.77 -16.71 4.47
N ASN A 83 -12.20 -16.76 5.74
CA ASN A 83 -12.86 -15.63 6.38
C ASN A 83 -11.83 -14.58 6.82
N PHE A 84 -11.40 -13.73 5.89
CA PHE A 84 -10.40 -12.69 6.13
C PHE A 84 -10.79 -11.67 7.21
N GLU A 85 -12.09 -11.44 7.43
CA GLU A 85 -12.53 -10.50 8.47
C GLU A 85 -12.29 -11.08 9.87
N ALA A 86 -12.58 -12.36 10.05
CA ALA A 86 -12.30 -13.07 11.30
C ALA A 86 -10.79 -13.22 11.59
N MET A 87 -9.98 -13.39 10.54
CA MET A 87 -8.52 -13.52 10.67
C MET A 87 -7.81 -12.17 10.88
N ARG A 88 -8.46 -11.04 10.58
CA ARG A 88 -7.85 -9.71 10.58
C ARG A 88 -7.09 -9.36 11.87
N PRO A 89 -7.66 -9.50 13.09
CA PRO A 89 -6.94 -9.15 14.31
C PRO A 89 -5.69 -10.01 14.53
N GLN A 90 -5.73 -11.29 14.14
CA GLN A 90 -4.58 -12.19 14.24
C GLN A 90 -3.49 -11.84 13.22
N ILE A 91 -3.88 -11.48 11.99
CA ILE A 91 -2.95 -10.99 10.96
C ILE A 91 -2.27 -9.70 11.44
N GLU A 92 -3.04 -8.73 11.94
CA GLU A 92 -2.51 -7.46 12.48
C GLU A 92 -1.55 -7.71 13.65
N LYS A 93 -1.86 -8.67 14.53
CA LYS A 93 -0.98 -9.06 15.64
C LYS A 93 0.33 -9.65 15.14
N LEU A 94 0.28 -10.70 14.31
CA LEU A 94 1.47 -11.39 13.79
C LEU A 94 2.40 -10.44 13.01
N THR A 95 1.81 -9.63 12.12
CA THR A 95 2.58 -8.63 11.35
C THR A 95 3.17 -7.55 12.24
N GLY A 96 2.43 -7.10 13.27
CA GLY A 96 2.91 -6.13 14.25
C GLY A 96 4.05 -6.66 15.12
N GLU A 97 4.00 -7.93 15.53
CA GLU A 97 5.05 -8.60 16.29
C GLU A 97 6.33 -8.78 15.45
N ALA A 98 6.21 -9.29 14.22
CA ALA A 98 7.33 -9.42 13.29
C ALA A 98 7.99 -8.06 13.01
N ARG A 99 7.18 -7.01 12.80
CA ARG A 99 7.68 -5.64 12.63
C ARG A 99 8.49 -5.16 13.84
N LYS A 100 7.99 -5.36 15.06
CA LYS A 100 8.73 -4.97 16.28
C LYS A 100 10.05 -5.72 16.42
N GLN A 101 10.06 -7.01 16.10
CA GLN A 101 11.28 -7.82 16.14
C GLN A 101 12.31 -7.32 15.12
N ILE A 102 11.88 -7.03 13.89
CA ILE A 102 12.75 -6.47 12.85
C ILE A 102 13.30 -5.10 13.26
N GLU A 103 12.44 -4.19 13.75
CA GLU A 103 12.85 -2.86 14.19
C GLU A 103 13.87 -2.95 15.35
N ALA A 104 13.75 -3.92 16.25
CA ALA A 104 14.69 -4.12 17.35
C ALA A 104 16.10 -4.60 16.91
N LEU A 105 16.24 -5.13 15.68
CA LEU A 105 17.53 -5.53 15.11
C LEU A 105 18.26 -4.37 14.42
N LEU A 106 17.57 -3.27 14.15
CA LEU A 106 18.10 -2.13 13.43
C LEU A 106 18.50 -1.02 14.39
N THR A 107 19.56 -0.30 14.03
CA THR A 107 19.94 0.93 14.72
C THR A 107 18.94 2.06 14.44
N ALA A 108 18.93 3.10 15.28
CA ALA A 108 18.07 4.27 15.08
C ALA A 108 18.29 4.94 13.70
N ASP A 109 19.55 5.02 13.25
CA ASP A 109 19.90 5.58 11.94
C ASP A 109 19.41 4.72 10.79
N GLN A 110 19.53 3.38 10.90
CA GLN A 110 18.97 2.45 9.91
C GLN A 110 17.45 2.54 9.83
N ILE A 111 16.76 2.64 10.97
CA ILE A 111 15.30 2.82 10.99
C ILE A 111 14.91 4.15 10.33
N LYS A 112 15.63 5.23 10.66
CA LYS A 112 15.40 6.54 10.04
C LYS A 112 15.58 6.47 8.53
N ARG A 113 16.70 5.90 8.07
CA ARG A 113 16.99 5.77 6.64
C ARG A 113 16.00 4.85 5.92
N LEU A 114 15.57 3.75 6.56
CA LEU A 114 14.55 2.87 6.02
C LEU A 114 13.21 3.59 5.83
N LYS A 115 12.82 4.47 6.76
CA LYS A 115 11.62 5.32 6.62
C LYS A 115 11.76 6.28 5.44
N GLU A 116 12.92 6.93 5.29
CA GLU A 116 13.22 7.80 4.14
C GLU A 116 13.12 7.04 2.81
N LEU A 117 13.70 5.84 2.71
CA LEU A 117 13.59 4.98 1.52
C LEU A 117 12.13 4.58 1.25
N GLY A 118 11.36 4.29 2.30
CA GLY A 118 9.93 4.06 2.23
C GLY A 118 9.17 5.26 1.65
N MET A 119 9.53 6.48 2.07
CA MET A 119 8.97 7.72 1.54
C MET A 119 9.36 7.93 0.07
N GLN A 120 10.61 7.66 -0.31
CA GLN A 120 11.05 7.75 -1.71
C GLN A 120 10.27 6.78 -2.62
N ARG A 121 10.09 5.53 -2.19
CA ARG A 121 9.35 4.54 -2.98
C ARG A 121 7.86 4.84 -3.04
N ALA A 122 7.28 5.33 -1.95
CA ALA A 122 5.88 5.73 -1.92
C ALA A 122 5.62 6.98 -2.78
N GLY A 123 6.56 7.93 -2.82
CA GLY A 123 6.38 9.21 -3.47
C GLY A 123 5.12 9.91 -2.95
N MET A 124 4.32 10.51 -3.84
CA MET A 124 3.09 11.22 -3.46
C MET A 124 2.06 10.33 -2.75
N MET A 125 2.09 9.00 -2.95
CA MET A 125 1.20 8.08 -2.24
C MET A 125 1.42 8.09 -0.73
N ALA A 126 2.58 8.53 -0.24
CA ALA A 126 2.83 8.64 1.20
C ALA A 126 1.83 9.60 1.88
N ALA A 127 1.27 10.59 1.19
CA ALA A 127 0.24 11.47 1.74
C ALA A 127 -1.05 10.73 2.18
N MET A 128 -1.25 9.48 1.74
CA MET A 128 -2.36 8.64 2.19
C MET A 128 -2.15 8.05 3.59
N ARG A 129 -0.94 8.08 4.13
CA ARG A 129 -0.60 7.46 5.42
C ARG A 129 -0.89 8.40 6.59
N PRO A 130 -1.58 7.94 7.66
CA PRO A 130 -2.00 8.82 8.76
C PRO A 130 -0.87 9.63 9.41
N GLU A 131 0.29 9.02 9.61
CA GLU A 131 1.48 9.67 10.17
C GLU A 131 1.99 10.79 9.25
N THR A 132 2.06 10.53 7.94
CA THR A 132 2.45 11.54 6.95
C THR A 132 1.42 12.65 6.86
N GLN A 133 0.13 12.35 6.99
CA GLN A 133 -0.92 13.38 7.01
C GLN A 133 -0.76 14.35 8.18
N LYS A 134 -0.38 13.82 9.36
CA LYS A 134 -0.05 14.63 10.55
C LYS A 134 1.18 15.50 10.29
N ASP A 135 2.25 14.91 9.76
CA ASP A 135 3.49 15.63 9.48
C ASP A 135 3.29 16.73 8.42
N LEU A 136 2.48 16.48 7.39
CA LEU A 136 2.09 17.47 6.38
C LEU A 136 1.07 18.50 6.88
N SER A 137 0.53 18.30 8.10
CA SER A 137 -0.52 19.15 8.67
C SER A 137 -1.70 19.33 7.72
N LEU A 138 -2.15 18.21 7.11
CA LEU A 138 -3.27 18.26 6.17
C LEU A 138 -4.54 18.77 6.85
N THR A 139 -5.30 19.59 6.13
CA THR A 139 -6.61 20.04 6.59
C THR A 139 -7.61 18.90 6.59
N ASP A 140 -8.73 19.06 7.29
CA ASP A 140 -9.76 18.02 7.34
C ASP A 140 -10.42 17.82 5.96
N GLU A 141 -10.53 18.86 5.14
CA GLU A 141 -10.98 18.78 3.75
C GLU A 141 -10.01 17.96 2.89
N GLN A 142 -8.70 18.15 3.07
CA GLN A 142 -7.68 17.37 2.36
C GLN A 142 -7.72 15.90 2.78
N LYS A 143 -7.81 15.61 4.08
CA LYS A 143 -7.96 14.24 4.60
C LYS A 143 -9.24 13.58 4.07
N ALA A 144 -10.36 14.30 4.06
CA ALA A 144 -11.63 13.82 3.51
C ALA A 144 -11.51 13.51 2.01
N SER A 145 -10.84 14.38 1.25
CA SER A 145 -10.60 14.18 -0.19
C SER A 145 -9.72 12.96 -0.45
N LEU A 146 -8.66 12.76 0.34
CA LEU A 146 -7.80 11.57 0.25
C LEU A 146 -8.57 10.29 0.60
N LYS A 147 -9.42 10.32 1.63
CA LYS A 147 -10.28 9.18 2.00
C LYS A 147 -11.28 8.83 0.89
N ALA A 148 -11.90 9.84 0.27
CA ALA A 148 -12.79 9.65 -0.87
C ALA A 148 -12.04 9.08 -2.09
N LEU A 149 -10.83 9.58 -2.37
CA LEU A 149 -9.97 9.05 -3.43
C LEU A 149 -9.59 7.58 -3.16
N GLN A 150 -9.27 7.23 -1.92
CA GLN A 150 -9.00 5.84 -1.52
C GLN A 150 -10.22 4.93 -1.70
N GLN A 151 -11.45 5.44 -1.48
CA GLN A 151 -12.67 4.69 -1.74
C GLN A 151 -12.89 4.44 -3.23
N LYS A 152 -12.72 5.47 -4.08
CA LYS A 152 -12.79 5.31 -5.54
C LYS A 152 -11.76 4.30 -6.07
N GLN A 153 -10.56 4.31 -5.49
CA GLN A 153 -9.53 3.33 -5.82
C GLN A 153 -9.99 1.91 -5.51
N ARG A 154 -10.61 1.68 -4.33
CA ARG A 154 -11.14 0.36 -3.97
C ARG A 154 -12.18 -0.13 -4.97
N GLU A 155 -13.10 0.74 -5.35
CA GLU A 155 -14.15 0.43 -6.34
C GLU A 155 -13.54 0.10 -7.71
N ALA A 156 -12.57 0.88 -8.18
CA ALA A 156 -11.86 0.61 -9.43
C ALA A 156 -11.13 -0.75 -9.41
N MET A 157 -10.47 -1.08 -8.29
CA MET A 157 -9.78 -2.35 -8.12
C MET A 157 -10.74 -3.54 -8.04
N GLN A 158 -11.91 -3.35 -7.42
CA GLN A 158 -12.96 -4.34 -7.39
C GLN A 158 -13.49 -4.61 -8.80
N ALA A 159 -13.80 -3.57 -9.57
CA ALA A 159 -14.25 -3.70 -10.95
C ALA A 159 -13.21 -4.42 -11.83
N ILE A 160 -11.91 -4.08 -11.69
CA ILE A 160 -10.84 -4.81 -12.40
C ILE A 160 -10.86 -6.30 -12.03
N ARG A 161 -11.00 -6.64 -10.75
CA ARG A 161 -11.06 -8.04 -10.30
C ARG A 161 -12.27 -8.77 -10.85
N GLU A 162 -13.45 -8.16 -10.84
CA GLU A 162 -14.67 -8.74 -11.40
C GLU A 162 -14.52 -9.03 -12.89
N ARG A 163 -13.96 -8.08 -13.66
CA ARG A 163 -13.66 -8.27 -15.08
C ARG A 163 -12.67 -9.41 -15.32
N MET A 164 -11.66 -9.57 -14.47
CA MET A 164 -10.73 -10.71 -14.54
C MET A 164 -11.46 -12.03 -14.28
N GLN A 165 -12.32 -12.08 -13.24
CA GLN A 165 -13.08 -13.29 -12.89
C GLN A 165 -14.07 -13.70 -14.00
N ASN A 166 -14.64 -12.71 -14.69
CA ASN A 166 -15.52 -12.92 -15.84
C ASN A 166 -14.78 -13.27 -17.14
N GLY A 167 -13.45 -13.25 -17.14
CA GLY A 167 -12.63 -13.49 -18.34
C GLY A 167 -12.66 -12.34 -19.35
N GLU A 168 -13.11 -11.15 -18.95
CA GLU A 168 -13.14 -9.96 -19.81
C GLU A 168 -11.76 -9.31 -19.99
N ILE A 169 -10.84 -9.57 -19.06
CA ILE A 169 -9.45 -9.13 -19.13
C ILE A 169 -8.50 -10.26 -18.73
N ASP A 170 -7.37 -10.34 -19.41
CA ASP A 170 -6.31 -11.31 -19.10
C ASP A 170 -5.21 -10.70 -18.19
N ARG A 171 -4.23 -11.52 -17.83
CA ARG A 171 -3.10 -11.10 -16.97
C ARG A 171 -2.22 -10.03 -17.64
N ASP A 172 -2.08 -10.06 -18.95
CA ASP A 172 -1.22 -9.11 -19.68
C ASP A 172 -1.83 -7.71 -19.70
N GLN A 173 -3.17 -7.64 -19.68
CA GLN A 173 -3.93 -6.40 -19.55
C GLN A 173 -3.97 -5.84 -18.12
N MET A 174 -3.62 -6.62 -17.09
CA MET A 174 -3.68 -6.16 -15.70
C MET A 174 -2.63 -5.11 -15.38
N ARG A 175 -1.39 -5.33 -15.82
CA ARG A 175 -0.28 -4.40 -15.55
C ARG A 175 -0.60 -2.98 -16.04
N PRO A 176 -0.97 -2.74 -17.32
CA PRO A 176 -1.28 -1.39 -17.79
C PRO A 176 -2.51 -0.78 -17.09
N LEU A 177 -3.50 -1.59 -16.69
CA LEU A 177 -4.64 -1.09 -15.91
C LEU A 177 -4.21 -0.60 -14.52
N PHE A 178 -3.34 -1.34 -13.83
CA PHE A 178 -2.81 -0.92 -12.53
C PHE A 178 -1.91 0.31 -12.63
N GLU A 179 -1.05 0.39 -13.64
CA GLU A 179 -0.24 1.57 -13.92
C GLU A 179 -1.12 2.80 -14.14
N LYS A 180 -2.12 2.70 -15.03
CA LYS A 180 -3.07 3.79 -15.28
C LYS A 180 -3.83 4.20 -14.02
N ASN A 181 -4.29 3.24 -13.21
CA ASN A 181 -4.97 3.53 -11.95
C ASN A 181 -4.03 4.24 -10.95
N ARG A 182 -2.76 3.84 -10.91
CA ARG A 182 -1.73 4.49 -10.09
C ARG A 182 -1.47 5.92 -10.55
N ASP A 183 -1.35 6.17 -11.85
CA ASP A 183 -1.11 7.51 -12.39
C ASP A 183 -2.27 8.47 -12.10
N ILE A 184 -3.51 7.98 -12.24
CA ILE A 184 -4.71 8.74 -11.86
C ILE A 184 -4.66 9.09 -10.37
N MET A 185 -4.32 8.13 -9.51
CA MET A 185 -4.19 8.35 -8.07
C MET A 185 -3.14 9.43 -7.75
N LEU A 186 -1.96 9.34 -8.36
CA LEU A 186 -0.88 10.31 -8.17
C LEU A 186 -1.30 11.72 -8.61
N ALA A 187 -1.96 11.83 -9.76
CA ALA A 187 -2.46 13.10 -10.28
C ALA A 187 -3.51 13.73 -9.34
N GLU A 188 -4.46 12.94 -8.83
CA GLU A 188 -5.48 13.43 -7.90
C GLU A 188 -4.89 13.83 -6.55
N ILE A 189 -3.94 13.06 -6.01
CA ILE A 189 -3.19 13.46 -4.79
C ILE A 189 -2.48 14.81 -5.03
N GLY A 190 -1.86 14.98 -6.20
CA GLY A 190 -1.18 16.22 -6.55
C GLY A 190 -2.08 17.45 -6.65
N LYS A 191 -3.38 17.27 -6.91
CA LYS A 191 -4.38 18.35 -6.87
C LYS A 191 -4.84 18.66 -5.44
N ILE A 192 -4.84 17.66 -4.55
CA ILE A 192 -5.27 17.83 -3.15
C ILE A 192 -4.21 18.54 -2.32
N LEU A 193 -2.94 18.26 -2.56
CA LEU A 193 -1.82 18.84 -1.80
C LEU A 193 -1.42 20.21 -2.32
N THR A 194 -1.02 21.11 -1.41
CA THR A 194 -0.37 22.37 -1.77
C THR A 194 1.07 22.14 -2.24
N ASP A 195 1.67 23.14 -2.87
CA ASP A 195 3.06 23.04 -3.32
C ASP A 195 4.04 22.95 -2.14
N GLU A 196 3.75 23.63 -1.02
CA GLU A 196 4.54 23.48 0.21
C GLU A 196 4.46 22.06 0.78
N GLN A 197 3.28 21.44 0.75
CA GLN A 197 3.10 20.06 1.23
C GLN A 197 3.81 19.05 0.32
N LYS A 198 3.79 19.26 -1.00
CA LYS A 198 4.56 18.44 -1.96
C LYS A 198 6.06 18.58 -1.72
N ALA A 199 6.55 19.80 -1.50
CA ALA A 199 7.95 20.06 -1.17
C ALA A 199 8.34 19.36 0.14
N LYS A 200 7.53 19.51 1.20
CA LYS A 200 7.76 18.84 2.48
C LYS A 200 7.80 17.32 2.34
N LEU A 201 6.93 16.74 1.52
CA LEU A 201 6.94 15.30 1.25
C LEU A 201 8.27 14.85 0.62
N LYS A 202 8.82 15.64 -0.30
CA LYS A 202 10.12 15.39 -0.92
C LYS A 202 11.25 15.50 0.11
N ASP A 203 11.19 16.48 1.00
CA ASP A 203 12.19 16.66 2.06
C ASP A 203 12.17 15.50 3.07
N MET A 204 10.98 14.99 3.42
CA MET A 204 10.81 13.80 4.25
C MET A 204 11.40 12.53 3.63
N ALA A 205 11.63 12.52 2.31
CA ALA A 205 12.24 11.41 1.61
C ALA A 205 13.77 11.35 1.79
N GLY A 206 14.38 12.39 2.38
CA GLY A 206 15.80 12.40 2.74
C GLY A 206 16.73 12.34 1.52
N LYS A 207 17.93 11.81 1.74
CA LYS A 207 18.97 11.73 0.69
C LYS A 207 18.51 10.85 -0.48
N PRO A 208 18.59 11.30 -1.75
CA PRO A 208 18.19 10.49 -2.90
C PRO A 208 18.85 9.10 -2.92
N PHE A 209 18.07 8.09 -3.29
CA PHE A 209 18.49 6.72 -3.50
C PHE A 209 17.93 6.21 -4.82
N THR A 210 18.72 5.44 -5.58
CA THR A 210 18.28 4.81 -6.82
C THR A 210 18.04 3.34 -6.55
N PHE A 211 16.78 2.93 -6.60
CA PHE A 211 16.40 1.52 -6.47
C PHE A 211 16.85 0.73 -7.69
N ASP A 212 17.47 -0.42 -7.46
CA ASP A 212 17.81 -1.38 -8.50
C ASP A 212 16.55 -1.94 -9.15
N LYS A 213 16.42 -1.75 -10.47
CA LYS A 213 15.23 -2.18 -11.22
C LYS A 213 15.11 -3.69 -11.30
N ASP A 214 16.23 -4.41 -11.22
CA ASP A 214 16.24 -5.86 -11.31
C ASP A 214 15.62 -6.52 -10.07
N GLU A 215 15.53 -5.77 -8.96
CA GLU A 215 14.90 -6.20 -7.72
C GLU A 215 13.41 -5.78 -7.59
N GLU A 216 12.78 -5.23 -8.64
CA GLU A 216 11.35 -4.85 -8.60
C GLU A 216 10.37 -6.03 -8.67
N ASN A 217 10.82 -7.18 -9.16
CA ASN A 217 9.95 -8.32 -9.52
C ASN A 217 10.14 -9.57 -8.63
N ASN A 218 10.84 -9.44 -7.50
CA ASN A 218 11.12 -10.55 -6.58
C ASN A 218 10.31 -10.43 -5.28
#